data_AF-X0XM75-F1
#
_entry.id   AF-X0XM75-F1
#
_cell.length_a   1.000
_cell.length_b   1.000
_cell.length_c   1.000
_cell.angle_alpha   90.00
_cell.angle_beta   90.00
_cell.angle_gamma   90.00
#
_symmetry.space_group_name_H-M   'P 1'
#
loop_
_entity.id
_entity.type
_entity.pdbx_description
1 polymer ?
#
loop_
_entity_poly.entity_id
_entity_poly.type
_entity_poly.pdbx_seq_one_letter_code
_entity_poly.pdbx_strand_id
1 'polypeptide(L)'
;MNYFGTNLDTHGHYFWELDGIMMRKVKTSFKDIPFDPEELTNDCKKKGDTVFCVVEGYSILAINGSCKDTRPGTKSVFWVNQVITKEELLQRIANIPVARKMIQQMDFLINW
;
A
#
# COMPACT_ATOMS: atom_id res chain seq x y z
N MET A 1 -9.44 -3.73 4.06
CA MET A 1 -8.07 -3.92 3.48
C MET A 1 -7.10 -3.17 4.36
N ASN A 2 -5.92 -3.72 4.66
CA ASN A 2 -4.93 -2.96 5.42
C ASN A 2 -4.00 -2.21 4.48
N TYR A 3 -3.52 -1.06 4.94
CA TYR A 3 -2.68 -0.16 4.17
C TYR A 3 -1.63 0.52 5.05
N PHE A 4 -0.44 0.72 4.51
CA PHE A 4 0.64 1.48 5.11
C PHE A 4 1.13 2.51 4.11
N GLY A 5 1.18 3.77 4.55
CA GLY A 5 1.60 4.90 3.74
C GLY A 5 0.85 6.18 4.11
N THR A 6 0.83 7.14 3.19
CA THR A 6 0.14 8.43 3.38
C THR A 6 -1.36 8.29 3.21
N ASN A 7 -2.14 9.15 3.86
CA ASN A 7 -3.54 9.35 3.45
C ASN A 7 -3.61 10.33 2.25
N LEU A 8 -4.82 10.73 1.88
CA LEU A 8 -5.08 11.64 0.76
C LEU A 8 -4.58 13.08 1.02
N ASP A 9 -4.49 13.49 2.28
CA ASP A 9 -4.40 14.91 2.65
C ASP A 9 -3.07 15.29 3.33
N THR A 10 -2.38 14.35 3.97
CA THR A 10 -1.26 14.59 4.87
C THR A 10 -0.04 13.73 4.55
N HIS A 11 1.14 14.26 4.84
CA HIS A 11 2.39 13.50 4.77
C HIS A 11 2.55 12.59 6.00
N GLY A 12 3.35 11.53 5.83
CA GLY A 12 3.70 10.58 6.88
C GLY A 12 3.06 9.21 6.69
N HIS A 13 3.85 8.16 6.93
CA HIS A 13 3.36 6.79 6.87
C HIS A 13 2.67 6.43 8.18
N TYR A 14 1.48 5.85 8.06
CA TYR A 14 0.76 5.28 9.17
C TYR A 14 0.10 3.98 8.72
N PHE A 15 -0.36 3.20 9.70
CA PHE A 15 -1.22 2.05 9.45
C PHE A 15 -2.67 2.51 9.34
N TRP A 16 -3.32 2.05 8.28
CA TRP A 16 -4.71 2.36 7.95
C TRP A 16 -5.48 1.08 7.65
N GLU A 17 -6.77 1.14 7.95
CA GLU A 17 -7.76 0.24 7.38
C GLU A 17 -8.56 1.02 6.32
N LEU A 18 -8.66 0.44 5.14
CA LEU A 18 -9.46 0.96 4.04
C LEU A 18 -10.80 0.23 4.02
N ASP A 19 -11.88 1.00 4.22
CA ASP A 19 -13.25 0.51 4.24
C ASP A 19 -14.13 1.41 3.36
N GLY A 20 -14.42 0.93 2.15
CA GLY A 20 -15.22 1.64 1.17
C GLY A 20 -14.66 3.04 0.84
N ILE A 21 -15.36 4.07 1.35
CA ILE A 21 -15.06 5.48 1.10
C ILE A 21 -14.13 6.12 2.13
N MET A 22 -13.86 5.45 3.26
CA MET A 22 -13.08 6.02 4.37
C MET A 22 -11.76 5.28 4.58
N MET A 23 -10.78 6.02 5.12
CA MET A 23 -9.56 5.46 5.72
C MET A 23 -9.62 5.69 7.21
N ARG A 24 -9.37 4.64 8.00
CA ARG A 24 -9.29 4.73 9.46
C ARG A 24 -7.88 4.42 9.91
N LYS A 25 -7.24 5.34 10.63
CA LYS A 25 -5.94 5.08 11.25
C LYS A 25 -6.10 3.98 12.30
N VAL A 26 -5.27 2.95 12.25
CA VAL A 26 -5.31 1.83 13.21
C VAL A 26 -4.08 1.84 14.11
N LYS A 27 -4.18 1.14 15.25
CA LYS A 27 -3.10 1.03 16.24
C LYS A 27 -2.08 -0.08 15.93
N THR A 28 -2.19 -0.72 14.76
CA THR A 28 -1.21 -1.70 14.29
C THR A 28 0.19 -1.10 14.31
N SER A 29 1.15 -1.90 14.72
CA SER A 29 2.56 -1.58 14.75
C SER A 29 3.34 -2.57 13.89
N PHE A 30 4.61 -2.27 13.63
CA PHE A 30 5.53 -3.17 12.93
C PHE A 30 5.68 -4.54 13.58
N LYS A 31 5.44 -4.67 14.90
CA LYS A 31 5.53 -5.94 15.63
C LYS A 31 4.30 -6.84 15.42
N ASP A 32 3.21 -6.28 14.90
CA ASP A 32 1.93 -6.98 14.73
C ASP A 32 1.78 -7.63 13.35
N ILE A 33 2.79 -7.49 12.49
CA ILE A 33 2.83 -8.05 11.14
C ILE A 33 4.17 -8.76 10.89
N PRO A 34 4.20 -9.82 10.07
CA PRO A 34 5.41 -10.62 9.85
C PRO A 34 6.35 -10.04 8.78
N PHE A 35 6.21 -8.76 8.43
CA PHE A 35 6.99 -8.10 7.39
C PHE A 35 7.20 -6.62 7.73
N ASP A 36 8.28 -6.03 7.23
CA ASP A 36 8.52 -4.59 7.35
C ASP A 36 8.04 -3.85 6.10
N PRO A 37 6.91 -3.11 6.15
CA PRO A 37 6.41 -2.35 5.01
C PRO A 37 7.34 -1.20 4.59
N GLU A 38 8.27 -0.75 5.44
CA GLU A 38 9.25 0.27 5.06
C GLU A 38 10.30 -0.26 4.10
N GLU A 39 10.61 -1.56 4.16
CA GLU A 39 11.71 -2.17 3.39
C GLU A 39 11.28 -2.77 2.06
N LEU A 40 9.98 -3.01 1.86
CA LEU A 40 9.44 -3.75 0.70
C LEU A 40 9.78 -3.14 -0.66
N THR A 41 10.10 -1.85 -0.73
CA THR A 41 10.39 -1.15 -1.98
C THR A 41 11.83 -0.63 -2.04
N ASN A 42 12.73 -1.08 -1.16
CA ASN A 42 14.11 -0.58 -1.11
C ASN A 42 14.90 -0.84 -2.40
N ASP A 43 14.64 -1.97 -3.06
CA ASP A 43 15.29 -2.33 -4.32
C ASP A 43 14.63 -1.70 -5.56
N CYS A 44 13.51 -1.00 -5.40
CA CYS A 44 12.83 -0.31 -6.48
C CYS A 44 13.61 0.93 -6.92
N LYS A 45 13.84 1.06 -8.24
CA LYS A 45 14.66 2.15 -8.79
C LYS A 45 13.83 3.37 -9.17
N LYS A 46 12.56 3.18 -9.50
CA LYS A 46 11.67 4.23 -10.00
C LYS A 46 10.35 4.25 -9.23
N LYS A 47 9.76 5.45 -9.13
CA LYS A 47 8.38 5.56 -8.66
C LYS A 47 7.45 4.77 -9.58
N GLY A 48 6.45 4.14 -8.99
CA GLY A 48 5.51 3.27 -9.67
C GLY A 48 5.95 1.82 -9.78
N ASP A 49 7.22 1.47 -9.52
CA ASP A 49 7.65 0.08 -9.41
C ASP A 49 6.83 -0.63 -8.31
N THR A 50 6.39 -1.86 -8.59
CA THR A 50 5.57 -2.64 -7.66
C THR A 50 6.29 -3.92 -7.23
N VAL A 51 6.03 -4.33 -5.98
CA VAL A 51 6.49 -5.59 -5.42
C VAL A 51 5.28 -6.35 -4.89
N PHE A 52 5.12 -7.59 -5.35
CA PHE A 52 4.13 -8.51 -4.81
C PHE A 52 4.85 -9.66 -4.11
N CYS A 53 4.44 -9.97 -2.89
CA CYS A 53 4.98 -11.11 -2.15
C CYS A 53 3.92 -11.71 -1.21
N VAL A 54 4.20 -12.93 -0.75
CA VAL A 54 3.41 -13.61 0.28
C VAL A 54 4.32 -13.93 1.45
N VAL A 55 3.94 -13.47 2.65
CA VAL A 55 4.71 -13.69 3.88
C VAL A 55 3.77 -14.19 4.97
N GLU A 56 4.02 -15.40 5.49
CA GLU A 56 3.27 -15.99 6.62
C GLU A 56 1.73 -15.87 6.52
N GLY A 57 1.17 -16.11 5.33
CA GLY A 57 -0.28 -16.04 5.08
C GLY A 57 -0.80 -14.67 4.63
N TYR A 58 0.06 -13.66 4.56
CA TYR A 58 -0.27 -12.32 4.09
C TYR A 58 0.11 -12.17 2.62
N SER A 59 -0.85 -11.84 1.76
CA SER A 59 -0.56 -11.34 0.41
C SER A 59 -0.39 -9.83 0.44
N ILE A 60 0.74 -9.35 -0.08
CA ILE A 60 1.20 -7.96 0.04
C ILE A 60 1.48 -7.41 -1.35
N LEU A 61 1.05 -6.17 -1.60
CA LEU A 61 1.40 -5.41 -2.78
C LEU A 61 1.93 -4.04 -2.35
N ALA A 62 3.20 -3.79 -2.62
CA ALA A 62 3.85 -2.52 -2.36
C ALA A 62 4.07 -1.74 -3.66
N ILE A 63 3.91 -0.43 -3.60
CA ILE A 63 4.20 0.51 -4.67
C ILE A 63 5.28 1.47 -4.17
N ASN A 64 6.36 1.63 -4.94
CA ASN A 64 7.36 2.65 -4.68
C ASN A 64 6.76 4.02 -5.01
N GLY A 65 6.47 4.82 -3.98
CA GLY A 65 5.79 6.10 -4.10
C GLY A 65 4.48 6.18 -3.31
N SER A 66 3.98 7.40 -3.15
CA SER A 66 2.72 7.67 -2.46
C SER A 66 1.86 8.67 -3.24
N CYS A 67 0.58 8.72 -2.91
CA CYS A 67 -0.39 9.62 -3.52
C CYS A 67 -0.24 11.10 -3.10
N LYS A 68 0.50 11.36 -2.01
CA LYS A 68 0.60 12.70 -1.42
C LYS A 68 2.02 13.19 -1.26
N ASP A 69 2.89 12.34 -0.71
CA ASP A 69 4.28 12.69 -0.46
C ASP A 69 5.15 12.30 -1.67
N THR A 70 5.70 13.31 -2.32
CA THR A 70 6.51 13.17 -3.53
C THR A 70 8.00 12.99 -3.23
N ARG A 71 8.42 13.03 -1.96
CA ARG A 71 9.82 12.83 -1.57
C ARG A 71 10.29 11.40 -1.85
N PRO A 72 11.61 11.17 -2.00
CA PRO A 72 12.16 9.83 -2.10
C PRO A 72 11.84 8.97 -0.87
N GLY A 73 11.72 7.66 -1.08
CA GLY A 73 11.49 6.71 0.01
C GLY A 73 10.05 6.64 0.51
N THR A 74 9.09 7.24 -0.20
CA THR A 74 7.66 7.07 0.09
C THR A 74 7.15 5.77 -0.51
N LYS A 75 6.14 5.17 0.10
CA LYS A 75 5.58 3.88 -0.34
C LYS A 75 4.10 3.76 -0.01
N SER A 76 3.45 2.89 -0.76
CA SER A 76 2.04 2.54 -0.58
C SER A 76 1.94 1.03 -0.54
N VAL A 77 1.73 0.47 0.64
CA VAL A 77 1.73 -0.97 0.89
C VAL A 77 0.34 -1.42 1.25
N PHE A 78 -0.23 -2.33 0.47
CA PHE A 78 -1.56 -2.91 0.67
C PHE A 78 -1.43 -4.38 1.03
N TRP A 79 -2.24 -4.88 1.97
CA TRP A 79 -2.22 -6.31 2.29
C TRP A 79 -3.54 -6.84 2.85
N VAL A 80 -3.69 -8.15 2.74
CA VAL A 80 -4.72 -8.95 3.40
C VAL A 80 -4.07 -10.14 4.09
N ASN A 81 -4.64 -10.60 5.20
CA ASN A 81 -4.24 -11.85 5.87
C ASN A 81 -4.95 -13.05 5.20
N GLN A 82 -4.67 -13.24 3.91
CA GLN A 82 -5.14 -14.34 3.07
C GLN A 82 -4.12 -14.55 1.96
N VAL A 83 -3.82 -15.81 1.63
CA VAL A 83 -2.99 -16.15 0.47
C VAL A 83 -3.86 -16.07 -0.78
N ILE A 84 -3.69 -15.00 -1.52
CA ILE A 84 -4.37 -14.70 -2.79
C ILE A 84 -3.36 -14.29 -3.87
N THR A 85 -3.75 -14.37 -5.13
CA THR A 85 -2.88 -13.97 -6.24
C THR A 85 -2.69 -12.45 -6.30
N LYS A 86 -1.70 -12.01 -7.08
CA LYS A 86 -1.48 -10.60 -7.37
C LYS A 86 -2.70 -9.98 -8.03
N GLU A 87 -3.29 -10.67 -9.00
CA GLU A 87 -4.46 -10.22 -9.76
C GLU A 87 -5.68 -10.06 -8.83
N GLU A 88 -5.91 -11.01 -7.93
CA GLU A 88 -6.98 -10.94 -6.94
C GLU A 88 -6.78 -9.77 -5.98
N LEU A 89 -5.54 -9.55 -5.51
CA LEU A 89 -5.22 -8.42 -4.63
C LEU A 89 -5.42 -7.07 -5.36
N LEU A 90 -4.98 -6.96 -6.61
CA LEU A 90 -5.21 -5.77 -7.45
C LEU A 90 -6.70 -5.48 -7.62
N GLN A 91 -7.51 -6.50 -7.92
CA GLN A 91 -8.97 -6.35 -8.02
C GLN A 91 -9.57 -5.85 -6.71
N ARG A 92 -9.15 -6.39 -5.56
CA ARG A 92 -9.62 -5.92 -4.25
C ARG A 92 -9.26 -4.47 -3.99
N ILE A 93 -8.04 -4.05 -4.33
CA ILE A 93 -7.60 -2.67 -4.20
C ILE A 93 -8.45 -1.76 -5.11
N ALA A 94 -8.61 -2.12 -6.39
CA ALA A 94 -9.39 -1.35 -7.37
C ALA A 94 -10.87 -1.20 -6.97
N ASN A 95 -11.42 -2.20 -6.27
CA ASN A 95 -12.80 -2.21 -5.78
C ASN A 95 -13.03 -1.37 -4.52
N ILE A 96 -11.98 -0.85 -3.87
CA ILE A 96 -12.11 0.04 -2.71
C ILE A 96 -12.07 1.49 -3.19
N PRO A 97 -13.18 2.26 -3.09
CA PRO A 97 -13.24 3.63 -3.58
C PRO A 97 -12.11 4.54 -3.11
N VAL A 98 -11.72 4.47 -1.83
CA VAL A 98 -10.65 5.32 -1.31
C VAL A 98 -9.27 4.91 -1.82
N ALA A 99 -8.99 3.61 -1.95
CA ALA A 99 -7.75 3.11 -2.53
C ALA A 99 -7.59 3.53 -3.99
N ARG A 100 -8.69 3.43 -4.77
CA ARG A 100 -8.72 3.91 -6.15
C ARG A 100 -8.44 5.40 -6.25
N LYS A 101 -9.00 6.23 -5.36
CA LYS A 101 -8.69 7.67 -5.31
C LYS A 101 -7.20 7.92 -5.04
N MET A 102 -6.59 7.17 -4.11
CA MET A 102 -5.15 7.28 -3.83
C MET A 102 -4.32 6.97 -5.07
N ILE A 103 -4.61 5.85 -5.74
CA ILE A 103 -3.94 5.44 -6.98
C ILE A 103 -4.09 6.52 -8.07
N GLN A 104 -5.29 7.09 -8.23
CA GLN A 104 -5.56 8.15 -9.20
C GLN A 104 -4.85 9.48 -8.89
N GLN A 105 -4.53 9.73 -7.63
CA GLN A 105 -3.79 10.93 -7.19
C GLN A 105 -2.27 10.78 -7.33
N MET A 106 -1.75 9.57 -7.59
CA MET A 106 -0.33 9.39 -7.85
C MET A 106 0.04 10.09 -9.16
N ASP A 107 1.03 10.97 -9.10
CA ASP A 107 1.51 11.77 -10.24
C ASP A 107 2.48 11.00 -11.16
N PHE A 108 2.47 9.68 -11.08
CA PHE A 108 3.34 8.76 -11.82
C PHE A 108 2.57 7.52 -12.28
N LEU A 109 3.07 6.88 -13.33
CA LEU A 109 2.54 5.61 -13.82
C LEU A 109 2.95 4.47 -12.88
N ILE A 110 2.00 3.61 -12.50
CA ILE A 110 2.26 2.41 -11.72
C ILE A 110 2.53 1.23 -12.66
N ASN A 111 3.64 0.53 -12.43
CA ASN A 111 4.09 -0.63 -13.18
C ASN A 111 3.52 -1.90 -12.54
N TRP A 112 2.28 -2.25 -12.91
CA TRP A 112 1.58 -3.43 -12.40
C TRP A 112 2.25 -4.74 -12.79
#